data_AF-A0A8S3RDG5-F1
#
_entry.id   AF-A0A8S3RDG5-F1
#
_cell.length_a   1.000
_cell.length_b   1.000
_cell.length_c   1.000
_cell.angle_alpha   90.00
_cell.angle_beta   90.00
_cell.angle_gamma   90.00
#
_symmetry.space_group_name_H-M   'P 1'
#
loop_
_entity.id
_entity.type
_entity.pdbx_description
1 polymer ?
#
loop_
_entity_poly.entity_id
_entity_poly.type
_entity_poly.pdbx_seq_one_letter_code
_entity_poly.pdbx_strand_id
1 'polypeptide(L)'
;MSQVTWISVFCMCIAIIECSDKHAKRLLLNDPDVVEKRFNQLELEIQNLKSEVVSLKTESQQKTARISQLEAGQSSSGISAGAWYDYAGSAVDFLCLPHDPDVIQSDLRKSVTAKHASSTLMIPGKTTCSGSLKLEYNGRLASGHYSYKGNSQYVCMDMNPEVLENGSANDNGKLFVGVQTKCGSLRCPPYQDNVMVPCVVCSG
;
A
#
# COMPACT_ATOMS: atom_id res chain seq x y z
N MET A 1 -80.22 -3.53 -67.22
CA MET A 1 -79.76 -2.97 -65.94
C MET A 1 -78.57 -3.78 -65.40
N SER A 2 -77.44 -3.86 -66.12
CA SER A 2 -76.32 -4.77 -65.75
C SER A 2 -74.90 -4.21 -65.98
N GLN A 3 -74.75 -3.00 -66.54
CA GLN A 3 -73.43 -2.39 -66.80
C GLN A 3 -72.92 -1.50 -65.65
N VAL A 4 -73.81 -0.99 -64.78
CA VAL A 4 -73.44 -0.07 -63.69
C VAL A 4 -72.90 -0.80 -62.46
N THR A 5 -73.26 -2.08 -62.28
CA THR A 5 -72.81 -2.92 -61.16
C THR A 5 -71.35 -3.35 -61.29
N TRP A 6 -70.81 -3.50 -62.50
CA TRP A 6 -69.43 -3.92 -62.71
C TRP A 6 -68.42 -2.82 -62.37
N ILE A 7 -68.72 -1.56 -62.68
CA ILE A 7 -67.83 -0.42 -62.37
C ILE A 7 -67.73 -0.20 -60.85
N SER A 8 -68.84 -0.38 -60.11
CA SER A 8 -68.85 -0.30 -58.65
C SER A 8 -68.04 -1.42 -57.99
N VAL A 9 -68.15 -2.66 -58.48
CA VAL A 9 -67.37 -3.79 -57.95
C VAL A 9 -65.89 -3.66 -58.31
N PHE A 10 -65.55 -3.19 -59.52
CA PHE A 10 -64.16 -2.97 -59.93
C PHE A 10 -63.50 -1.84 -59.12
N CYS A 11 -64.23 -0.76 -58.86
CA CYS A 11 -63.74 0.36 -58.04
C CYS A 11 -63.56 -0.06 -56.56
N MET A 12 -64.46 -0.92 -56.04
CA MET A 12 -64.33 -1.48 -54.70
C MET A 12 -63.16 -2.47 -54.60
N CYS A 13 -62.90 -3.28 -55.63
CA CYS A 13 -61.73 -4.16 -55.70
C CYS A 13 -60.41 -3.38 -55.79
N ILE A 14 -60.34 -2.29 -56.56
CA ILE A 14 -59.14 -1.43 -56.63
C ILE A 14 -58.91 -0.72 -55.29
N ALA A 15 -59.96 -0.23 -54.63
CA ALA A 15 -59.86 0.35 -53.30
C ALA A 15 -59.40 -0.66 -52.23
N ILE A 16 -59.73 -1.95 -52.36
CA ILE A 16 -59.23 -3.00 -51.46
C ILE A 16 -57.74 -3.31 -51.76
N ILE A 17 -57.32 -3.25 -53.02
CA ILE A 17 -55.90 -3.45 -53.41
C ILE A 17 -55.02 -2.28 -52.91
N GLU A 18 -55.48 -1.03 -52.99
CA GLU A 18 -54.75 0.15 -52.48
C GLU A 18 -54.89 0.35 -50.96
N CYS A 19 -55.88 -0.27 -50.30
CA CYS A 19 -55.96 -0.30 -48.84
C CYS A 19 -55.08 -1.41 -48.23
N SER A 20 -54.56 -2.33 -49.05
CA SER A 20 -53.59 -3.36 -48.64
C SER A 20 -52.13 -2.88 -48.65
N ASP A 21 -51.87 -1.58 -48.52
CA ASP A 21 -50.49 -1.06 -48.31
C ASP A 21 -50.40 0.00 -47.19
N LYS A 22 -51.32 -0.02 -46.22
CA LYS A 22 -51.23 0.88 -45.04
C LYS A 22 -51.31 0.22 -43.66
N HIS A 23 -51.55 -1.08 -43.58
CA HIS A 23 -51.56 -1.80 -42.30
C HIS A 23 -50.95 -3.20 -42.40
N ALA A 24 -49.69 -3.27 -42.84
CA ALA A 24 -48.80 -4.36 -42.47
C ALA A 24 -47.56 -3.81 -41.76
N LYS A 25 -47.78 -3.00 -40.72
CA LYS A 25 -46.84 -2.91 -39.59
C LYS A 25 -46.92 -4.21 -38.78
N ARG A 26 -46.61 -5.34 -39.41
CA ARG A 26 -46.00 -6.43 -38.64
C ARG A 26 -44.64 -5.88 -38.28
N LEU A 27 -44.42 -5.55 -37.00
CA LEU A 27 -43.09 -5.32 -36.46
C LEU A 27 -42.24 -6.55 -36.77
N LEU A 28 -41.49 -6.51 -37.87
CA LEU A 28 -40.33 -7.35 -38.01
C LEU A 28 -39.24 -6.71 -37.14
N LEU A 29 -39.21 -7.09 -35.87
CA LEU A 29 -38.04 -6.91 -34.99
C LEU A 29 -36.82 -7.74 -35.49
N ASN A 30 -36.81 -8.10 -36.77
CA ASN A 30 -35.86 -8.97 -37.43
C ASN A 30 -35.50 -8.46 -38.84
N ASP A 31 -35.81 -7.19 -39.15
CA ASP A 31 -35.25 -6.54 -40.35
C ASP A 31 -33.72 -6.49 -40.18
N PRO A 32 -32.95 -7.18 -41.06
CA PRO A 32 -31.50 -7.33 -40.90
C PRO A 32 -30.79 -5.96 -40.81
N ASP A 33 -31.30 -4.95 -41.49
CA ASP A 33 -30.74 -3.60 -41.53
C ASP A 33 -30.89 -2.84 -40.18
N VAL A 34 -31.96 -3.10 -39.42
CA VAL A 34 -32.18 -2.48 -38.10
C VAL A 34 -31.32 -3.14 -37.03
N VAL A 35 -31.12 -4.46 -37.15
CA VAL A 35 -30.22 -5.22 -36.28
C VAL A 35 -28.77 -4.79 -36.51
N GLU A 36 -28.36 -4.59 -37.76
CA GLU A 36 -27.03 -4.09 -38.13
C GLU A 36 -26.79 -2.67 -37.59
N LYS A 37 -27.78 -1.77 -37.73
CA LYS A 37 -27.67 -0.42 -37.18
C LYS A 37 -27.50 -0.39 -35.66
N ARG A 38 -28.23 -1.24 -34.93
CA ARG A 38 -28.10 -1.37 -33.46
C ARG A 38 -26.76 -1.99 -33.06
N PHE A 39 -26.30 -2.99 -33.81
CA PHE A 39 -25.01 -3.63 -33.58
C PHE A 39 -23.86 -2.64 -33.76
N ASN A 40 -23.85 -1.88 -34.86
CA ASN A 40 -22.86 -0.84 -35.14
C ASN A 40 -22.86 0.28 -34.09
N GLN A 41 -24.05 0.67 -33.58
CA GLN A 41 -24.17 1.63 -32.48
C GLN A 41 -23.58 1.09 -31.17
N LEU A 42 -23.89 -0.16 -30.82
CA LEU A 42 -23.38 -0.80 -29.61
C LEU A 42 -21.87 -1.01 -29.67
N GLU A 43 -21.31 -1.32 -30.84
CA GLU A 43 -19.86 -1.43 -31.00
C GLU A 43 -19.14 -0.09 -30.73
N LEU A 44 -19.71 1.03 -31.17
CA LEU A 44 -19.16 2.36 -30.88
C LEU A 44 -19.19 2.67 -29.38
N GLU A 45 -20.29 2.37 -28.69
CA GLU A 45 -20.39 2.55 -27.24
C GLU A 45 -19.41 1.65 -26.49
N ILE A 46 -19.22 0.40 -26.93
CA ILE A 46 -18.24 -0.53 -26.34
C ILE A 46 -16.81 -0.02 -26.53
N GLN A 47 -16.46 0.48 -27.72
CA GLN A 47 -15.12 1.04 -27.97
C GLN A 47 -14.89 2.31 -27.13
N ASN A 48 -15.91 3.16 -27.01
CA ASN A 48 -15.83 4.37 -26.20
C ASN A 48 -15.61 4.02 -24.71
N LEU A 49 -16.45 3.13 -24.14
CA LEU A 49 -16.32 2.66 -22.75
C LEU A 49 -14.98 1.95 -22.51
N LYS A 50 -14.47 1.20 -23.50
CA LYS A 50 -13.16 0.55 -23.39
C LYS A 50 -12.04 1.57 -23.27
N SER A 51 -12.11 2.69 -24.00
CA SER A 51 -11.11 3.75 -23.91
C SER A 51 -11.11 4.42 -22.54
N GLU A 52 -12.30 4.66 -21.97
CA GLU A 52 -12.49 5.21 -20.63
C GLU A 52 -12.01 4.25 -19.52
N VAL A 53 -12.24 2.94 -19.67
CA VAL A 53 -11.71 1.94 -18.73
C VAL A 53 -10.18 1.90 -18.77
N VAL A 54 -9.56 2.07 -19.94
CA VAL A 54 -8.09 2.11 -20.06
C VAL A 54 -7.53 3.36 -19.38
N SER A 55 -8.13 4.54 -19.58
CA SER A 55 -7.67 5.78 -18.93
C SER A 55 -7.79 5.69 -17.40
N LEU A 56 -8.93 5.24 -16.89
CA LEU A 56 -9.13 5.04 -15.45
C LEU A 56 -8.17 4.01 -14.85
N LYS A 57 -7.86 2.93 -15.60
CA LYS A 57 -6.85 1.94 -15.18
C LYS A 57 -5.46 2.56 -15.11
N THR A 58 -5.08 3.40 -16.08
CA THR A 58 -3.80 4.10 -16.05
C THR A 58 -3.71 5.11 -14.90
N GLU A 59 -4.79 5.85 -14.62
CA GLU A 59 -4.85 6.76 -13.47
C GLU A 59 -4.76 6.01 -12.14
N SER A 60 -5.47 4.88 -12.02
CA SER A 60 -5.38 4.01 -10.84
C SER A 60 -3.96 3.51 -10.63
N GLN A 61 -3.32 2.99 -11.69
CA GLN A 61 -1.92 2.54 -11.64
C GLN A 61 -0.95 3.68 -11.29
N GLN A 62 -1.17 4.88 -11.83
CA GLN A 62 -0.36 6.06 -11.53
C GLN A 62 -0.55 6.53 -10.08
N LYS A 63 -1.78 6.47 -9.56
CA LYS A 63 -2.09 6.79 -8.17
C LYS A 63 -1.42 5.79 -7.22
N THR A 64 -1.46 4.50 -7.55
CA THR A 64 -0.75 3.44 -6.82
C THR A 64 0.76 3.65 -6.84
N ALA A 65 1.34 4.03 -7.99
CA ALA A 65 2.77 4.32 -8.09
C ALA A 65 3.18 5.51 -7.20
N ARG A 66 2.39 6.59 -7.18
CA ARG A 66 2.64 7.74 -6.29
C ARG A 66 2.52 7.37 -4.81
N ILE A 67 1.54 6.54 -4.44
CA ILE A 67 1.40 6.03 -3.06
C ILE A 67 2.64 5.23 -2.65
N SER A 68 3.14 4.33 -3.51
CA SER A 68 4.34 3.55 -3.21
C SER A 68 5.59 4.41 -3.00
N GLN A 69 5.71 5.56 -3.68
CA GLN A 69 6.82 6.49 -3.49
C GLN A 69 6.71 7.30 -2.19
N LEU A 70 5.50 7.59 -1.73
CA LEU A 70 5.27 8.21 -0.42
C LEU A 70 5.53 7.22 0.73
N GLU A 71 5.30 5.93 0.52
CA GLU A 71 5.60 4.88 1.50
C GLU A 71 7.11 4.60 1.64
N ALA A 72 7.89 4.74 0.55
CA ALA A 72 9.35 4.63 0.62
C ALA A 72 10.01 5.77 1.41
N GLY A 73 9.37 6.94 1.44
CA GLY A 73 9.69 8.05 2.32
C GLY A 73 8.74 8.05 3.52
N GLN A 74 8.71 6.96 4.29
CA GLN A 74 7.82 6.86 5.45
C GLN A 74 8.18 7.95 6.47
N SER A 75 7.47 9.08 6.38
CA SER A 75 7.33 10.05 7.46
C SER A 75 6.59 9.31 8.58
N SER A 76 7.35 8.59 9.40
CA SER A 76 6.81 7.79 10.49
C SER A 76 6.31 8.75 11.56
N SER A 77 4.99 8.97 11.59
CA SER A 77 4.34 9.52 12.78
C SER A 77 4.63 8.57 13.94
N GLY A 78 5.23 9.11 15.00
CA GLY A 78 5.73 8.34 16.11
C GLY A 78 5.85 9.16 17.39
N ILE A 79 6.22 8.46 18.45
CA ILE A 79 6.41 9.01 19.78
C ILE A 79 7.88 9.37 19.92
N SER A 80 8.17 10.65 20.14
CA SER A 80 9.53 11.09 20.46
C SER A 80 9.96 10.51 21.81
N ALA A 81 11.09 9.80 21.82
CA ALA A 81 11.69 9.22 23.01
C ALA A 81 13.14 9.65 23.14
N GLY A 82 13.64 9.69 24.38
CA GLY A 82 14.98 10.13 24.69
C GLY A 82 15.42 9.66 26.07
N ALA A 83 16.63 10.05 26.45
CA ALA A 83 17.15 9.80 27.78
C ALA A 83 16.75 10.92 28.75
N TRP A 84 16.95 10.68 30.05
CA TRP A 84 16.77 11.69 31.08
C TRP A 84 17.81 12.81 30.93
N TYR A 85 17.44 14.04 31.29
CA TYR A 85 18.28 15.22 31.08
C TYR A 85 19.58 15.19 31.90
N ASP A 86 19.62 14.43 32.99
CA ASP A 86 20.77 14.28 33.89
C ASP A 86 21.64 13.05 33.56
N TYR A 87 21.31 12.29 32.52
CA TYR A 87 22.06 11.11 32.10
C TYR A 87 23.22 11.50 31.16
N ALA A 88 24.34 11.92 31.76
CA ALA A 88 25.50 12.46 31.05
C ALA A 88 26.14 11.51 30.01
N GLY A 89 25.90 10.21 30.12
CA GLY A 89 26.42 9.20 29.19
C GLY A 89 25.43 8.67 28.16
N SER A 90 24.16 9.06 28.29
CA SER A 90 23.11 8.60 27.39
C SER A 90 23.16 9.28 26.02
N ALA A 91 22.32 8.80 25.11
CA ALA A 91 22.31 9.28 23.75
C ALA A 91 21.83 10.73 23.67
N VAL A 92 22.52 11.53 22.86
CA VAL A 92 22.22 12.97 22.71
C VAL A 92 21.09 13.24 21.72
N ASP A 93 20.81 12.29 20.83
CA ASP A 93 19.76 12.38 19.82
C ASP A 93 18.41 11.88 20.36
N PHE A 94 17.30 12.29 19.74
CA PHE A 94 15.97 11.74 20.03
C PHE A 94 15.65 10.57 19.09
N LEU A 95 14.88 9.60 19.58
CA LEU A 95 14.32 8.51 18.79
C LEU A 95 12.89 8.81 18.39
N CYS A 96 12.49 8.41 17.18
CA CYS A 96 11.10 8.34 16.78
C CYS A 96 10.62 6.90 16.92
N LEU A 97 9.91 6.59 18.02
CA LEU A 97 9.35 5.27 18.25
C LEU A 97 7.98 5.11 17.57
N PRO A 98 7.64 3.93 17.02
CA PRO A 98 6.34 3.70 16.42
C PRO A 98 5.22 3.76 17.46
N HIS A 99 3.98 4.02 17.05
CA HIS A 99 2.84 3.93 17.96
C HIS A 99 2.57 2.50 18.43
N ASP A 100 2.93 1.51 17.62
CA ASP A 100 2.74 0.09 17.90
C ASP A 100 4.11 -0.61 17.86
N PRO A 101 4.72 -0.94 19.01
CA PRO A 101 5.99 -1.66 19.05
C PRO A 101 5.78 -3.15 18.79
N ASP A 102 6.75 -3.77 18.13
CA ASP A 102 6.73 -5.23 17.99
C ASP A 102 7.15 -5.88 19.32
N VAL A 103 6.36 -6.82 19.81
CA VAL A 103 6.80 -7.76 20.85
C VAL A 103 7.71 -8.78 20.17
N ILE A 104 8.90 -9.04 20.73
CA ILE A 104 9.81 -10.06 20.16
C ILE A 104 9.11 -11.42 20.21
N GLN A 105 8.51 -11.81 19.08
CA GLN A 105 8.01 -13.15 18.82
C GLN A 105 8.80 -13.67 17.63
N SER A 106 9.40 -14.85 17.81
CA SER A 106 10.47 -15.42 17.00
C SER A 106 10.05 -15.95 15.63
N ASP A 107 9.15 -15.26 14.93
CA ASP A 107 8.52 -15.82 13.73
C ASP A 107 8.20 -14.73 12.70
N LEU A 108 9.05 -14.60 11.68
CA LEU A 108 8.79 -15.10 10.32
C LEU A 108 9.80 -14.49 9.34
N ARG A 109 10.55 -15.35 8.64
CA ARG A 109 11.24 -14.97 7.41
C ARG A 109 10.21 -14.57 6.34
N LYS A 110 10.32 -13.37 5.80
CA LYS A 110 9.83 -13.07 4.45
C LYS A 110 11.00 -12.65 3.57
N SER A 111 11.18 -13.39 2.49
CA SER A 111 12.01 -13.01 1.36
C SER A 111 11.18 -12.08 0.47
N VAL A 112 11.70 -10.89 0.18
CA VAL A 112 11.21 -10.05 -0.91
C VAL A 112 12.42 -9.51 -1.67
N THR A 113 12.37 -9.63 -2.99
CA THR A 113 13.36 -9.11 -3.93
C THR A 113 13.26 -7.59 -3.99
N ALA A 114 14.34 -6.87 -3.64
CA ALA A 114 14.41 -5.42 -3.71
C ALA A 114 15.38 -4.93 -4.80
N LYS A 115 14.99 -3.83 -5.43
CA LYS A 115 15.62 -3.19 -6.58
C LYS A 115 16.37 -1.96 -6.07
N HIS A 116 17.67 -2.14 -5.85
CA HIS A 116 18.74 -1.15 -5.66
C HIS A 116 18.31 0.26 -5.21
N ALA A 117 18.32 0.49 -3.90
CA ALA A 117 18.55 1.79 -3.30
C ALA A 117 19.39 1.61 -2.03
N SER A 118 20.72 1.74 -2.18
CA SER A 118 21.68 1.64 -1.08
C SER A 118 21.48 2.78 -0.07
N SER A 119 20.58 2.59 0.89
CA SER A 119 20.54 3.31 2.15
C SER A 119 20.06 2.37 3.26
N THR A 120 20.94 2.12 4.23
CA THR A 120 20.60 1.33 5.42
C THR A 120 19.72 2.16 6.35
N LEU A 121 18.56 1.64 6.75
CA LEU A 121 17.60 2.28 7.64
C LEU A 121 17.46 1.51 8.94
N MET A 122 17.62 2.20 10.08
CA MET A 122 17.32 1.65 11.41
C MET A 122 15.91 2.07 11.84
N ILE A 123 15.07 1.11 12.25
CA ILE A 123 13.73 1.35 12.79
C ILE A 123 13.70 0.90 14.26
N PRO A 124 13.65 1.84 15.22
CA PRO A 124 13.56 1.50 16.64
C PRO A 124 12.14 1.05 17.01
N GLY A 125 12.00 0.18 18.01
CA GLY A 125 10.71 -0.36 18.45
C GLY A 125 10.08 -1.42 17.53
N LYS A 126 10.71 -1.75 16.41
CA LYS A 126 10.29 -2.80 15.47
C LYS A 126 11.32 -3.93 15.41
N THR A 127 10.86 -5.10 15.00
CA THR A 127 11.70 -6.30 14.76
C THR A 127 11.71 -6.73 13.31
N THR A 128 10.86 -6.13 12.48
CA THR A 128 10.67 -6.45 11.06
C THR A 128 10.67 -5.18 10.22
N CYS A 129 11.18 -5.30 8.99
CA CYS A 129 11.18 -4.20 8.03
C CYS A 129 9.78 -4.00 7.44
N SER A 130 9.40 -2.74 7.26
CA SER A 130 8.13 -2.39 6.61
C SER A 130 8.33 -2.22 5.09
N GLY A 131 7.27 -2.49 4.31
CA GLY A 131 7.27 -2.30 2.86
C GLY A 131 8.12 -3.33 2.10
N SER A 132 8.88 -2.86 1.11
CA SER A 132 9.76 -3.67 0.26
C SER A 132 11.23 -3.69 0.72
N LEU A 133 11.52 -3.17 1.91
CA LEU A 133 12.88 -3.16 2.45
C LEU A 133 13.29 -4.57 2.89
N LYS A 134 14.53 -4.94 2.57
CA LYS A 134 15.15 -6.20 2.97
C LYS A 134 15.62 -6.11 4.42
N LEU A 135 15.29 -7.12 5.21
CA LEU A 135 15.84 -7.30 6.56
C LEU A 135 17.33 -7.64 6.48
N GLU A 136 18.17 -6.81 7.10
CA GLU A 136 19.58 -7.14 7.32
C GLU A 136 19.75 -7.87 8.65
N TYR A 137 19.33 -7.26 9.75
CA TYR A 137 19.29 -7.90 11.06
C TYR A 137 18.29 -7.22 12.01
N ASN A 138 17.93 -7.90 13.09
CA ASN A 138 17.16 -7.33 14.19
C ASN A 138 17.90 -7.52 15.52
N GLY A 139 17.51 -6.76 16.53
CA GLY A 139 18.25 -6.73 17.77
C GLY A 139 17.66 -5.84 18.84
N ARG A 140 18.52 -5.31 19.71
CA ARG A 140 18.14 -4.42 20.83
C ARG A 140 18.85 -3.08 20.70
N LEU A 141 18.13 -2.01 21.04
CA LEU A 141 18.73 -0.69 21.13
C LEU A 141 19.73 -0.64 22.29
N ALA A 142 20.86 -0.02 22.03
CA ALA A 142 21.85 0.32 23.04
C ALA A 142 22.30 1.77 22.92
N SER A 143 22.79 2.28 24.04
CA SER A 143 23.45 3.59 24.15
C SER A 143 24.52 3.53 25.25
N GLY A 144 25.11 4.67 25.59
CA GLY A 144 26.10 4.73 26.67
C GLY A 144 25.47 4.58 28.06
N HIS A 145 26.27 4.12 29.02
CA HIS A 145 25.87 4.03 30.42
C HIS A 145 25.54 5.42 30.99
N TYR A 146 24.39 5.56 31.63
CA TYR A 146 23.84 6.86 32.07
C TYR A 146 24.80 7.70 32.93
N SER A 147 25.61 7.05 33.78
CA SER A 147 26.53 7.72 34.71
C SER A 147 27.90 8.04 34.13
N TYR A 148 28.23 7.55 32.93
CA TYR A 148 29.57 7.73 32.35
C TYR A 148 29.63 9.03 31.57
N LYS A 149 30.70 9.81 31.73
CA LYS A 149 30.84 11.06 30.98
C LYS A 149 31.14 10.76 29.51
N GLY A 150 30.31 11.29 28.62
CA GLY A 150 30.56 11.26 27.18
C GLY A 150 29.28 11.12 26.37
N ASN A 151 29.21 11.84 25.25
CA ASN A 151 28.07 11.73 24.34
C ASN A 151 27.98 10.30 23.75
N SER A 152 26.79 9.73 23.71
CA SER A 152 26.53 8.50 22.95
C SER A 152 25.43 8.72 21.93
N GLN A 153 25.17 7.69 21.13
CA GLN A 153 24.08 7.66 20.17
C GLN A 153 23.32 6.35 20.36
N TYR A 154 22.09 6.33 19.87
CA TYR A 154 21.32 5.10 19.80
C TYR A 154 21.83 4.24 18.65
N VAL A 155 22.22 3.01 18.98
CA VAL A 155 22.65 2.02 18.00
C VAL A 155 21.80 0.77 18.13
N CYS A 156 21.49 0.13 17.01
CA CYS A 156 20.87 -1.19 17.02
C CYS A 156 21.96 -2.24 17.12
N MET A 157 22.02 -2.98 18.22
CA MET A 157 22.94 -4.11 18.35
C MET A 157 22.22 -5.40 17.96
N ASP A 158 22.86 -6.22 17.14
CA ASP A 158 22.36 -7.54 16.77
C ASP A 158 22.05 -8.38 18.02
N MET A 159 20.98 -9.17 17.95
CA MET A 159 20.64 -10.14 18.99
C MET A 159 21.73 -11.21 19.18
N ASN A 160 22.48 -11.53 18.13
CA ASN A 160 23.53 -12.54 18.11
C ASN A 160 24.90 -11.90 17.80
N PRO A 161 25.53 -11.22 18.77
CA PRO A 161 26.83 -10.59 18.53
C PRO A 161 27.91 -11.66 18.27
N GLU A 162 28.71 -11.46 17.21
CA GLU A 162 29.92 -12.24 16.98
C GLU A 162 31.03 -11.75 17.92
N VAL A 163 31.68 -12.70 18.62
CA VAL A 163 32.81 -12.39 19.49
C VAL A 163 34.10 -12.63 18.71
N LEU A 164 34.95 -11.60 18.61
CA LEU A 164 36.29 -11.74 18.03
C LEU A 164 37.21 -12.49 19.01
N GLU A 165 37.95 -13.48 18.50
CA GLU A 165 38.96 -14.16 19.31
C GLU A 165 40.07 -13.18 19.75
N ASN A 166 40.47 -13.26 21.02
CA ASN A 166 41.50 -12.43 21.67
C ASN A 166 41.11 -11.00 22.11
N GLY A 167 39.81 -10.72 22.33
CA GLY A 167 39.31 -9.40 22.76
C GLY A 167 38.49 -9.37 24.05
N SER A 168 38.90 -10.07 25.12
CA SER A 168 38.13 -10.18 26.38
C SER A 168 38.64 -9.31 27.54
N ALA A 169 39.67 -8.50 27.32
CA ALA A 169 40.16 -7.58 28.34
C ALA A 169 39.10 -6.51 28.66
N ASN A 170 38.85 -6.28 29.95
CA ASN A 170 38.02 -5.18 30.40
C ASN A 170 38.90 -3.97 30.72
N ASP A 171 39.07 -3.08 29.75
CA ASP A 171 39.85 -1.85 29.91
C ASP A 171 39.05 -0.69 30.54
N ASN A 172 37.85 -0.98 31.07
CA ASN A 172 36.89 0.03 31.55
C ASN A 172 36.61 1.12 30.49
N GLY A 173 36.54 0.71 29.22
CA GLY A 173 36.22 1.58 28.10
C GLY A 173 34.75 1.98 28.02
N LYS A 174 34.35 2.54 26.87
CA LYS A 174 32.96 2.93 26.63
C LYS A 174 32.09 1.69 26.38
N LEU A 175 31.08 1.50 27.23
CA LEU A 175 30.19 0.34 27.18
C LEU A 175 28.92 0.65 26.41
N PHE A 176 28.42 -0.34 25.66
CA PHE A 176 27.05 -0.35 25.16
C PHE A 176 26.12 -0.94 26.22
N VAL A 177 25.09 -0.19 26.57
CA VAL A 177 24.09 -0.54 27.58
C VAL A 177 22.72 -0.55 26.92
N GLY A 178 21.95 -1.60 27.17
CA GLY A 178 20.62 -1.76 26.62
C GLY A 178 19.68 -0.62 27.02
N VAL A 179 18.92 -0.10 26.06
CA VAL A 179 17.92 0.94 26.28
C VAL A 179 16.62 0.28 26.71
N GLN A 180 16.01 0.80 27.77
CA GLN A 180 14.75 0.29 28.29
C GLN A 180 13.65 1.35 28.16
N THR A 181 12.43 0.88 27.94
CA THR A 181 11.22 1.70 27.99
C THR A 181 10.94 2.14 29.43
N LYS A 182 10.43 3.37 29.58
CA LYS A 182 9.91 3.85 30.87
C LYS A 182 8.52 4.45 30.69
N CYS A 183 7.55 3.92 31.43
CA CYS A 183 6.20 4.45 31.43
C CYS A 183 6.14 5.82 32.11
N GLY A 184 5.25 6.68 31.61
CA GLY A 184 5.15 8.08 32.01
C GLY A 184 5.00 8.93 30.76
N SER A 185 6.11 9.45 30.23
CA SER A 185 6.12 10.12 28.92
C SER A 185 5.77 9.15 27.78
N LEU A 186 6.18 7.89 27.89
CA LEU A 186 5.77 6.83 26.97
C LEU A 186 4.42 6.27 27.43
N ARG A 187 3.45 6.19 26.50
CA ARG A 187 2.14 5.57 26.77
C ARG A 187 2.29 4.06 26.94
N CYS A 188 1.80 3.58 28.07
CA CYS A 188 1.70 2.17 28.38
C CYS A 188 0.23 1.83 28.65
N PRO A 189 -0.44 0.96 27.87
CA PRO A 189 -0.01 0.25 26.65
C PRO A 189 0.09 1.14 25.39
N PRO A 190 0.72 0.69 24.27
CA PRO A 190 1.20 -0.67 23.98
C PRO A 190 2.63 -0.97 24.46
N TYR A 191 3.38 0.05 24.91
CA TYR A 191 4.67 -0.18 25.54
C TYR A 191 4.52 -0.78 26.95
N GLN A 192 5.54 -1.52 27.37
CA GLN A 192 5.64 -2.11 28.71
C GLN A 192 6.73 -1.38 29.50
N ASP A 193 6.63 -1.30 30.82
CA ASP A 193 7.65 -0.64 31.64
C ASP A 193 8.90 -1.52 31.80
N ASN A 194 10.09 -0.91 31.76
CA ASN A 194 11.39 -1.55 31.96
C ASN A 194 11.67 -2.73 31.02
N VAL A 195 11.22 -2.63 29.76
CA VAL A 195 11.50 -3.64 28.73
C VAL A 195 12.53 -3.09 27.75
N MET A 196 13.51 -3.92 27.37
CA MET A 196 14.51 -3.53 26.37
C MET A 196 13.85 -3.19 25.03
N VAL A 197 14.20 -2.06 24.43
CA VAL A 197 13.58 -1.62 23.18
C VAL A 197 14.14 -2.45 22.01
N PRO A 198 13.29 -3.14 21.21
CA PRO A 198 13.75 -3.84 20.02
C PRO A 198 14.16 -2.85 18.92
N CYS A 199 14.92 -3.32 17.94
CA CYS A 199 15.21 -2.55 16.73
C CYS A 199 15.45 -3.48 15.55
N VAL A 200 15.33 -2.91 14.36
CA VAL A 200 15.59 -3.61 13.10
C VAL A 200 16.37 -2.71 12.16
N VAL A 201 17.28 -3.32 11.40
CA VAL A 201 18.05 -2.65 10.36
C VAL A 201 17.68 -3.24 9.01
N CYS A 202 17.37 -2.35 8.08
CA CYS A 202 16.78 -2.66 6.78
C CYS A 202 17.62 -2.05 5.65
N SER A 203 17.61 -2.65 4.47
CA SER A 203 18.28 -2.17 3.25
C SER A 203 17.32 -2.18 2.03
N GLY A 204 17.64 -1.40 0.99
CA GLY A 204 16.80 -1.22 -0.21
C GLY A 204 17.47 -1.60 -1.53
#